data_AF-A0AAJ2TFS3-F1
#
_entry.id   AF-A0AAJ2TFS3-F1
#
_cell.length_a   1.000
_cell.length_b   1.000
_cell.length_c   1.000
_cell.angle_alpha   90.00
_cell.angle_beta   90.00
_cell.angle_gamma   90.00
#
_symmetry.space_group_name_H-M   'P 1'
#
loop_
_entity.id
_entity.type
_entity.pdbx_description
1 polymer ?
#
loop_
_entity_poly.entity_id
_entity_poly.type
_entity_poly.pdbx_seq_one_letter_code
_entity_poly.pdbx_strand_id
1 'polypeptide(L)'
;MSKRIEKIMKEYPQRTLELRCLKNQIKTFTGISDKEFIETMQFAKPEGERVQTSNISDKTAGIALSYENKMNRINDGWYRHLIRKHDSLQEELNFFELSMQSLSGRLPEIITDMIINDLTWDEIADKYDISRNMIAKHRKKAICELEELYNLRDQQLADYMLS
;
A
#
# COMPACT_ATOMS: atom_id res chain seq x y z
N MET A 1 6.02 25.23 -4.39
CA MET A 1 5.84 24.27 -3.28
C MET A 1 5.54 22.93 -3.91
N SER A 2 6.16 21.84 -3.44
CA SER A 2 5.99 20.52 -4.06
C SER A 2 4.61 19.96 -3.71
N LYS A 3 3.76 19.81 -4.73
CA LYS A 3 2.43 19.18 -4.59
C LYS A 3 2.53 17.70 -4.19
N ARG A 4 3.65 17.03 -4.52
CA ARG A 4 3.89 15.61 -4.24
C ARG A 4 4.02 15.39 -2.73
N ILE A 5 4.96 16.09 -2.08
CA ILE A 5 5.22 15.91 -0.65
C ILE A 5 4.00 16.32 0.18
N GLU A 6 3.33 17.42 -0.17
CA GLU A 6 2.10 17.84 0.51
C GLU A 6 1.00 16.77 0.46
N LYS A 7 0.87 16.08 -0.69
CA LYS A 7 -0.06 14.96 -0.84
C LYS A 7 0.35 13.78 0.05
N ILE A 8 1.63 13.41 0.06
CA ILE A 8 2.16 12.32 0.90
C ILE A 8 1.91 12.61 2.38
N MET A 9 2.24 13.82 2.85
CA MET A 9 2.00 14.24 4.25
C MET A 9 0.52 14.13 4.62
N LYS A 10 -0.39 14.54 3.72
CA LYS A 10 -1.84 14.51 3.96
C LYS A 10 -2.40 13.08 3.96
N GLU A 11 -1.88 12.22 3.09
CA GLU A 11 -2.35 10.84 2.94
C GLU A 11 -1.70 9.87 3.95
N TYR A 12 -0.67 10.30 4.68
CA TYR A 12 0.09 9.44 5.60
C TYR A 12 -0.79 8.69 6.61
N PRO A 13 -1.76 9.31 7.32
CA PRO A 13 -2.63 8.59 8.25
C PRO A 13 -3.48 7.51 7.55
N GLN A 14 -4.01 7.84 6.37
CA GLN A 14 -4.83 6.91 5.57
C GLN A 14 -4.00 5.73 5.08
N ARG A 15 -2.78 5.98 4.57
CA ARG A 15 -1.85 4.94 4.11
C ARG A 15 -1.40 4.03 5.25
N THR A 16 -1.18 4.58 6.44
CA THR A 16 -0.85 3.80 7.64
C THR A 16 -2.01 2.87 8.05
N LEU A 17 -3.24 3.36 7.94
CA LEU A 17 -4.44 2.55 8.17
C LEU A 17 -4.58 1.45 7.10
N GLU A 18 -4.37 1.77 5.83
CA GLU A 18 -4.39 0.81 4.73
C GLU A 18 -3.35 -0.30 4.93
N LEU A 19 -2.12 0.04 5.32
CA LEU A 19 -1.07 -0.92 5.65
C LEU A 19 -1.49 -1.86 6.78
N ARG A 20 -2.12 -1.33 7.84
CA ARG A 20 -2.65 -2.13 8.95
C ARG A 20 -3.77 -3.07 8.48
N CYS A 21 -4.67 -2.59 7.62
CA CYS A 21 -5.71 -3.41 7.02
C CYS A 21 -5.12 -4.54 6.16
N LEU A 22 -4.14 -4.24 5.29
CA LEU A 22 -3.45 -5.24 4.47
C LEU A 22 -2.76 -6.30 5.33
N LYS A 23 -2.05 -5.87 6.38
CA LYS A 23 -1.41 -6.80 7.34
C LYS A 23 -2.41 -7.74 7.99
N ASN A 24 -3.59 -7.23 8.38
CA ASN A 24 -4.65 -8.06 8.94
C ASN A 24 -5.26 -9.01 7.88
N GLN A 25 -5.48 -8.53 6.66
CA GLN A 25 -5.98 -9.37 5.55
C GLN A 25 -5.03 -10.51 5.22
N ILE A 26 -3.72 -10.26 5.17
CA ILE A 26 -2.69 -11.27 4.93
C ILE A 26 -2.68 -12.30 6.07
N LYS A 27 -2.74 -11.86 7.33
CA LYS A 27 -2.75 -12.75 8.50
C LYS A 27 -3.98 -13.66 8.58
N THR A 28 -5.15 -13.13 8.21
CA THR A 28 -6.43 -13.86 8.26
C THR A 28 -6.74 -14.52 6.91
N PHE A 29 -5.79 -14.59 5.98
CA PHE A 29 -6.05 -15.12 4.66
C PHE A 29 -6.28 -16.63 4.71
N THR A 30 -7.51 -17.06 4.40
CA THR A 30 -7.92 -18.47 4.34
C THR A 30 -8.21 -18.95 2.91
N GLY A 31 -8.05 -18.08 1.90
CA GLY A 31 -8.49 -18.33 0.52
C GLY A 31 -9.97 -18.02 0.28
N ILE A 32 -10.36 -17.98 -0.99
CA ILE A 32 -11.75 -17.91 -1.45
C ILE A 32 -12.43 -19.24 -1.09
N SER A 33 -13.60 -19.17 -0.49
CA SER A 33 -14.37 -20.38 -0.18
C SER A 33 -14.98 -21.01 -1.44
N ASP A 34 -15.22 -22.32 -1.39
CA ASP A 34 -15.87 -23.05 -2.49
C ASP A 34 -17.19 -22.39 -2.91
N LYS A 35 -17.97 -21.86 -1.96
CA LYS A 35 -19.25 -21.19 -2.22
C LYS A 35 -19.06 -19.87 -2.98
N GLU A 36 -18.17 -19.00 -2.51
CA GLU A 36 -17.87 -17.71 -3.18
C GLU A 36 -17.31 -17.94 -4.59
N PHE A 37 -16.52 -18.99 -4.77
CA PHE A 37 -15.99 -19.35 -6.08
C PHE A 37 -17.08 -19.86 -7.04
N ILE A 38 -17.97 -20.74 -6.57
CA ILE A 38 -19.12 -21.25 -7.34
C ILE A 38 -20.05 -20.11 -7.75
N GLU A 39 -20.37 -19.20 -6.82
CA GLU A 39 -21.20 -18.02 -7.09
C GLU A 39 -20.56 -17.13 -8.15
N THR A 40 -19.25 -16.85 -8.05
CA THR A 40 -18.52 -16.05 -9.05
C THR A 40 -18.49 -16.73 -10.42
N MET A 41 -18.38 -18.05 -10.47
CA MET A 41 -18.40 -18.84 -11.71
C MET A 41 -19.78 -18.91 -12.35
N GLN A 42 -20.89 -18.84 -11.60
CA GLN A 42 -22.25 -18.77 -12.15
C GLN A 42 -22.45 -17.53 -13.03
N PHE A 43 -21.73 -16.45 -12.74
CA PHE A 43 -21.75 -15.21 -13.53
C PHE A 43 -20.68 -15.19 -14.65
N ALA A 44 -19.73 -16.12 -14.65
CA ALA A 44 -18.75 -16.25 -15.73
C ALA A 44 -19.42 -16.88 -16.96
N LYS A 45 -19.32 -16.21 -18.11
CA LYS A 45 -19.84 -16.76 -19.38
C LYS A 45 -19.17 -18.11 -19.65
N PRO A 46 -19.93 -19.17 -20.01
CA PRO A 46 -19.31 -20.41 -20.44
C PRO A 46 -18.57 -20.15 -21.76
N GLU A 47 -17.24 -20.14 -21.73
CA GLU A 47 -16.43 -20.30 -22.94
C GLU A 47 -16.63 -21.74 -23.43
N GLY A 48 -17.29 -21.86 -24.58
CA GLY A 48 -18.07 -23.03 -24.97
C GLY A 48 -17.28 -24.28 -25.42
N GLU A 49 -18.02 -25.38 -25.51
CA GLU A 49 -18.15 -26.30 -26.67
C GLU A 49 -19.22 -27.34 -26.26
N ARG A 50 -20.18 -27.67 -27.13
CA ARG A 50 -21.20 -28.70 -26.80
C ARG A 50 -20.52 -30.07 -26.82
N VAL A 51 -20.22 -30.60 -25.64
CA VAL A 51 -19.54 -31.89 -25.47
C VAL A 51 -20.50 -33.04 -25.82
N GLN A 52 -20.18 -33.77 -26.89
CA GLN A 52 -20.92 -34.96 -27.33
C GLN A 52 -20.72 -36.12 -26.32
N THR A 53 -21.81 -36.76 -25.89
CA THR A 53 -21.81 -37.70 -24.76
C THR A 53 -21.65 -39.15 -25.19
N SER A 54 -20.48 -39.71 -24.94
CA SER A 54 -20.33 -41.16 -24.75
C SER A 54 -19.23 -41.48 -23.71
N ASN A 55 -19.46 -42.61 -23.04
CA ASN A 55 -18.68 -43.27 -21.98
C ASN A 55 -18.69 -42.69 -20.55
N ILE A 56 -19.03 -43.61 -19.64
CA ILE A 56 -18.93 -43.54 -18.17
C ILE A 56 -17.45 -43.37 -17.87
N SER A 57 -17.04 -42.14 -17.61
CA SER A 57 -15.66 -41.75 -17.35
C SER A 57 -15.71 -40.70 -16.25
N ASP A 58 -14.64 -40.67 -15.45
CA ASP A 58 -14.30 -39.76 -14.34
C ASP A 58 -14.35 -38.25 -14.67
N LYS A 59 -15.26 -37.83 -15.54
CA LYS A 59 -15.50 -36.46 -15.98
C LYS A 59 -15.86 -35.57 -14.80
N THR A 60 -16.65 -36.08 -13.84
CA THR A 60 -16.96 -35.36 -12.59
C THR A 60 -15.71 -35.12 -11.75
N ALA A 61 -14.83 -36.12 -11.63
CA ALA A 61 -13.57 -35.98 -10.89
C ALA A 61 -12.57 -35.07 -11.62
N GLY A 62 -12.46 -35.15 -12.94
CA GLY A 62 -11.62 -34.26 -13.74
C GLY A 62 -12.08 -32.80 -13.71
N ILE A 63 -13.40 -32.58 -13.72
CA ILE A 63 -14.01 -31.26 -13.53
C ILE A 63 -13.72 -30.75 -12.11
N ALA A 64 -13.89 -31.56 -11.06
CA ALA A 64 -13.55 -31.21 -9.68
C ALA A 64 -12.06 -30.83 -9.51
N LEU A 65 -11.16 -31.61 -10.09
CA LEU A 65 -9.71 -31.35 -10.04
C LEU A 65 -9.33 -30.07 -10.81
N SER A 66 -9.99 -29.79 -11.94
CA SER A 66 -9.84 -28.53 -12.67
C SER A 66 -10.32 -27.33 -11.84
N TYR A 67 -11.43 -27.48 -11.10
CA TYR A 67 -11.94 -26.45 -10.19
C TYR A 67 -10.96 -26.14 -9.06
N GLU A 68 -10.48 -27.17 -8.37
CA GLU A 68 -9.51 -27.01 -7.28
C GLU A 68 -8.23 -26.31 -7.76
N ASN A 69 -7.70 -26.72 -8.92
CA ASN A 69 -6.52 -26.09 -9.51
C ASN A 69 -6.77 -24.60 -9.86
N LYS A 70 -7.94 -24.26 -10.42
CA LYS A 70 -8.28 -22.88 -10.77
C LYS A 70 -8.44 -22.02 -9.51
N MET A 71 -9.09 -22.55 -8.47
CA MET A 71 -9.26 -21.88 -7.19
C MET A 71 -7.91 -21.65 -6.49
N ASN A 72 -7.06 -22.68 -6.42
CA ASN A 72 -5.71 -22.57 -5.84
C ASN A 72 -4.89 -21.50 -6.57
N ARG A 73 -4.93 -21.46 -7.91
CA ARG A 73 -4.23 -20.43 -8.69
C ARG A 73 -4.72 -19.01 -8.39
N ILE A 74 -6.04 -18.84 -8.20
CA ILE A 74 -6.62 -17.53 -7.88
C ILE A 74 -6.25 -17.12 -6.46
N ASN A 75 -6.35 -18.04 -5.50
CA ASN A 75 -5.97 -17.81 -4.11
C ASN A 75 -4.49 -17.42 -3.98
N ASP A 76 -3.60 -18.16 -4.66
CA ASP A 76 -2.17 -17.84 -4.73
C ASP A 76 -1.92 -16.46 -5.37
N GLY A 77 -2.62 -16.17 -6.47
CA GLY A 77 -2.52 -14.89 -7.16
C GLY A 77 -2.94 -13.73 -6.27
N TRP A 78 -4.06 -13.89 -5.57
CA TRP A 78 -4.59 -12.90 -4.65
C TRP A 78 -3.68 -12.68 -3.44
N TYR A 79 -3.18 -13.76 -2.83
CA TYR A 79 -2.26 -13.68 -1.71
C TYR A 79 -0.95 -12.96 -2.10
N ARG A 80 -0.37 -13.32 -3.26
CA ARG A 80 0.81 -12.61 -3.80
C ARG A 80 0.52 -11.14 -4.09
N HIS A 81 -0.67 -10.81 -4.57
CA HIS A 81 -1.07 -9.42 -4.78
C HIS A 81 -1.13 -8.65 -3.46
N LEU A 82 -1.76 -9.22 -2.42
CA LEU A 82 -1.82 -8.61 -1.09
C LEU A 82 -0.44 -8.35 -0.51
N ILE A 83 0.47 -9.33 -0.58
CA ILE A 83 1.86 -9.17 -0.11
C ILE A 83 2.57 -8.07 -0.87
N ARG A 84 2.54 -8.09 -2.21
CA ARG A 84 3.20 -7.05 -3.03
C ARG A 84 2.70 -5.66 -2.70
N LYS A 85 1.38 -5.52 -2.51
CA LYS A 85 0.78 -4.23 -2.14
C LYS A 85 1.20 -3.80 -0.74
N HIS A 86 1.23 -4.72 0.21
CA HIS A 86 1.71 -4.47 1.58
C HIS A 86 3.17 -4.01 1.57
N ASP A 87 4.05 -4.74 0.89
CA ASP A 87 5.49 -4.46 0.89
C ASP A 87 5.80 -3.14 0.21
N SER A 88 5.17 -2.86 -0.95
CA SER A 88 5.30 -1.57 -1.62
C SER A 88 4.84 -0.40 -0.74
N LEU A 89 3.70 -0.54 -0.04
CA LEU A 89 3.20 0.51 0.84
C LEU A 89 4.07 0.68 2.08
N GLN A 90 4.57 -0.41 2.65
CA GLN A 90 5.49 -0.40 3.78
C GLN A 90 6.80 0.30 3.43
N GLU A 91 7.38 0.00 2.26
CA GLU A 91 8.59 0.66 1.77
C GLU A 91 8.39 2.16 1.57
N GLU A 92 7.26 2.57 0.98
CA GLU A 92 6.93 3.99 0.81
C GLU A 92 6.81 4.73 2.15
N LEU A 93 6.12 4.14 3.13
CA LEU A 93 5.95 4.73 4.46
C LEU A 93 7.28 4.78 5.22
N ASN A 94 8.07 3.69 5.20
CA ASN A 94 9.38 3.65 5.82
C ASN A 94 10.32 4.71 5.23
N PHE A 95 10.35 4.85 3.90
CA PHE A 95 11.17 5.85 3.25
C PHE A 95 10.76 7.27 3.67
N PHE A 96 9.45 7.53 3.75
CA PHE A 96 8.94 8.82 4.21
C PHE A 96 9.36 9.12 5.66
N GLU A 97 9.20 8.18 6.57
CA GLU A 97 9.56 8.33 8.00
C GLU A 97 11.07 8.56 8.17
N LEU A 98 11.91 7.78 7.48
CA LEU A 98 13.37 7.96 7.49
C LEU A 98 13.78 9.31 6.88
N SER A 99 13.10 9.74 5.82
CA SER A 99 13.32 11.05 5.21
C SER A 99 12.96 12.18 6.17
N MET A 100 11.86 12.04 6.92
CA MET A 100 11.48 13.00 7.97
C MET A 100 12.51 13.07 9.10
N GLN A 101 13.04 11.92 9.53
CA GLN A 101 14.10 11.87 10.54
C GLN A 101 15.41 12.49 10.07
N SER A 102 15.64 12.52 8.75
CA SER A 102 16.85 13.06 8.13
C SER A 102 16.80 14.58 7.90
N LEU A 103 15.68 15.24 8.25
CA LEU A 103 15.53 16.69 8.08
C LEU A 103 16.46 17.49 9.00
N SER A 104 16.78 18.72 8.59
CA SER A 104 17.75 19.55 9.30
C SER A 104 17.20 20.17 10.61
N GLY A 105 18.04 20.18 11.64
CA GLY A 105 17.78 20.90 12.89
C GLY A 105 16.60 20.31 13.68
N ARG A 106 15.62 21.15 14.04
CA ARG A 106 14.42 20.76 14.81
C ARG A 106 13.21 20.36 13.93
N LEU A 107 13.42 20.24 12.62
CA LEU A 107 12.36 19.87 11.69
C LEU A 107 11.84 18.44 11.92
N PRO A 108 12.68 17.42 12.18
CA PRO A 108 12.20 16.07 12.43
C PRO A 108 11.13 16.00 13.53
N GLU A 109 11.37 16.66 14.66
CA GLU A 109 10.46 16.60 15.81
C GLU A 109 9.16 17.35 15.54
N ILE A 110 9.24 18.57 14.98
CA ILE A 110 8.06 19.40 14.66
C ILE A 110 7.17 18.72 13.61
N ILE A 111 7.77 18.13 12.57
CA ILE A 111 7.00 17.48 11.49
C ILE A 111 6.44 16.14 11.94
N THR A 112 7.19 15.39 12.77
CA THR A 112 6.68 14.16 13.41
C THR A 112 5.45 14.45 14.27
N ASP A 113 5.53 15.49 15.10
CA ASP A 113 4.38 15.90 15.91
C ASP A 113 3.18 16.32 15.08
N MET A 114 3.42 16.99 13.95
CA MET A 114 2.37 17.43 13.04
C MET A 114 1.70 16.29 12.28
N ILE A 115 2.45 15.27 11.85
CA ILE A 115 1.93 14.23 10.93
C ILE A 115 1.59 12.93 11.67
N ILE A 116 2.45 12.50 12.60
CA ILE A 116 2.33 11.21 13.27
C ILE A 116 1.50 11.35 14.54
N ASN A 117 1.76 12.41 15.33
CA ASN A 117 1.03 12.66 16.58
C ASN A 117 -0.25 13.48 16.38
N ASP A 118 -0.52 13.93 15.14
CA ASP A 118 -1.71 14.72 14.76
C ASP A 118 -1.91 15.97 15.65
N LEU A 119 -0.81 16.58 16.12
CA LEU A 119 -0.89 17.77 16.96
C LEU A 119 -1.35 18.96 16.13
N THR A 120 -2.26 19.74 16.72
CA THR A 120 -2.70 21.02 16.18
C THR A 120 -1.56 22.04 16.18
N TRP A 121 -1.73 23.09 15.38
CA TRP A 121 -0.72 24.16 15.32
C TRP A 121 -0.56 24.89 16.65
N ASP A 122 -1.60 24.90 17.50
CA ASP A 122 -1.52 25.49 18.83
C ASP A 122 -0.74 24.62 19.79
N GLU A 123 -0.99 23.31 19.80
CA GLU A 123 -0.23 22.37 20.63
C GLU A 123 1.26 22.35 20.26
N ILE A 124 1.58 22.45 18.97
CA ILE A 124 2.96 22.57 18.50
C ILE A 124 3.56 23.92 18.90
N ALA A 125 2.79 25.01 18.78
CA ALA A 125 3.24 26.35 19.16
C ALA A 125 3.61 26.39 20.65
N ASP A 126 2.75 25.83 21.49
CA ASP A 126 2.93 25.75 22.94
C ASP A 126 4.09 24.81 23.31
N LYS A 127 4.20 23.64 22.66
CA LYS A 127 5.24 22.64 22.95
C LYS A 127 6.65 23.13 22.62
N TYR A 128 6.80 23.87 21.52
CA TYR A 128 8.11 24.32 21.04
C TYR A 128 8.39 25.80 21.31
N ASP A 129 7.47 26.51 21.96
CA ASP A 129 7.52 27.96 22.21
C ASP A 129 7.77 28.76 20.92
N ILE A 130 6.98 28.46 19.88
CA ILE A 130 7.10 29.08 18.55
C ILE A 130 5.77 29.62 18.05
N SER A 131 5.81 30.76 17.34
CA SER A 131 4.60 31.29 16.70
C SER A 131 4.07 30.37 15.59
N ARG A 132 2.75 30.40 15.33
CA ARG A 132 2.13 29.73 14.17
C ARG A 132 2.81 30.06 12.83
N ASN A 133 3.32 31.29 12.68
CA ASN A 133 4.06 31.71 11.49
C ASN A 133 5.40 30.96 11.34
N MET A 134 6.08 30.67 12.45
CA MET A 134 7.30 29.84 12.44
C MET A 134 6.98 28.39 12.09
N ILE A 135 5.87 27.85 12.59
CA ILE A 135 5.40 26.50 12.21
C ILE A 135 5.17 26.43 10.68
N ALA A 136 4.51 27.42 10.09
CA ALA A 136 4.32 27.48 8.64
C ALA A 136 5.66 27.53 7.88
N LYS A 137 6.64 28.28 8.38
CA LYS A 137 8.00 28.33 7.81
C LYS A 137 8.72 26.98 7.93
N HIS A 138 8.65 26.33 9.09
CA HIS A 138 9.24 25.01 9.32
C HIS A 138 8.61 23.96 8.40
N ARG A 139 7.28 23.95 8.29
CA ARG A 139 6.56 23.07 7.36
C ARG A 139 7.00 23.29 5.91
N LYS A 140 7.11 24.54 5.46
CA LYS A 140 7.56 24.86 4.10
C LYS A 140 9.01 24.40 3.86
N LYS A 141 9.89 24.59 4.86
CA LYS A 141 11.29 24.16 4.78
C LYS A 141 11.39 22.63 4.71
N ALA A 142 10.64 21.92 5.54
CA ALA A 142 10.57 20.46 5.52
C ALA A 142 10.07 19.93 4.17
N ILE A 143 9.05 20.55 3.57
CA ILE A 143 8.57 20.17 2.23
C ILE A 143 9.67 20.28 1.17
N CYS A 144 10.51 21.33 1.24
CA CYS A 144 11.62 21.48 0.31
C CYS A 144 12.69 20.41 0.51
N GLU A 145 13.13 20.16 1.75
CA GLU A 145 14.14 19.15 2.06
C GLU A 145 13.66 17.73 1.72
N LEU A 146 12.40 17.40 2.02
CA LEU A 146 11.81 16.12 1.63
C LEU A 146 11.79 15.98 0.10
N GLU A 147 11.44 17.02 -0.64
CA GLU A 147 11.46 16.97 -2.11
C GLU A 147 12.86 16.66 -2.66
N GLU A 148 13.91 17.22 -2.07
CA GLU A 148 15.30 16.92 -2.43
C GLU A 148 15.64 15.44 -2.18
N LEU A 149 15.24 14.88 -1.03
CA LEU A 149 15.46 13.46 -0.72
C LEU A 149 14.71 12.53 -1.67
N TYR A 150 13.48 12.86 -2.04
CA TYR A 150 12.71 12.08 -3.01
C TYR A 150 13.31 12.17 -4.43
N ASN A 151 13.76 13.35 -4.85
CA ASN A 151 14.44 13.52 -6.13
C ASN A 151 15.75 12.73 -6.19
N LEU A 152 16.51 12.69 -5.09
CA LEU A 152 17.73 11.89 -4.99
C LEU A 152 17.43 10.39 -5.15
N ARG A 153 16.38 9.88 -4.48
CA ARG A 153 15.94 8.49 -4.63
C ARG A 153 15.54 8.18 -6.08
N ASP A 154 14.78 9.08 -6.71
CA ASP A 154 14.31 8.90 -8.08
C ASP A 154 15.50 8.89 -9.07
N GLN A 155 16.51 9.73 -8.85
CA GLN A 155 17.76 9.72 -9.61
C GLN A 155 18.54 8.41 -9.44
N GLN A 156 18.75 7.95 -8.20
CA GLN A 156 19.44 6.69 -7.92
C GLN A 156 18.74 5.48 -8.59
N LEU A 157 17.41 5.48 -8.58
CA LEU A 157 16.63 4.43 -9.23
C LEU A 157 16.75 4.51 -10.75
N ALA A 158 16.72 5.71 -11.34
CA ALA A 158 16.93 5.90 -12.77
C ALA A 158 18.34 5.43 -13.20
N ASP A 159 19.38 5.80 -12.44
CA ASP A 159 20.76 5.40 -12.70
C ASP A 159 20.91 3.88 -12.63
N TYR A 160 20.31 3.22 -11.64
CA TYR A 160 20.31 1.76 -11.53
C TYR A 160 19.58 1.08 -12.70
N MET A 161 18.47 1.64 -13.18
CA MET A 161 17.71 1.07 -14.31
C MET A 161 18.40 1.25 -15.66
N LEU A 162 19.27 2.25 -15.79
CA LEU A 162 20.00 2.57 -17.02
C LEU A 162 21.42 1.97 -17.06
N SER A 163 21.89 1.39 -15.94
CA SER A 163 23.14 0.63 -15.84
C SER A 163 22.98 -0.81 -16.32
#